data_AF-A0A3M0WXE2-F1
#
_entry.id   AF-A0A3M0WXE2-F1
#
_cell.length_a   1.000
_cell.length_b   1.000
_cell.length_c   1.000
_cell.angle_alpha   90.00
_cell.angle_beta   90.00
_cell.angle_gamma   90.00
#
_symmetry.space_group_name_H-M   'P 1'
#
loop_
_entity.id
_entity.type
_entity.pdbx_description
1 polymer ?
#
loop_
_entity_poly.entity_id
_entity_poly.type
_entity_poly.pdbx_seq_one_letter_code
_entity_poly.pdbx_strand_id
1 'polypeptide(L)'
;MTNTQWTDTQWPRYEVFKQDKPGKRHEAVGSVHAPDAEIALLMARDVFVRRPSAVSLWVVPANAIFAITRENMDENPNWWVEDVSVSGQERPFLIFTKTSQRRTMTYVQYTDTIYALSPKDALLKAMKSGSVDASQVWVWWVFAKEQIHQSDPADAASFFDPANHKTYRQQSYYGFVSPTRKKRGKSK
;
A
#
# COMPACT_ATOMS: atom_id res chain seq x y z
N MET A 1 -8.01 12.84 38.46
CA MET A 1 -7.91 13.25 37.05
C MET A 1 -8.23 12.03 36.20
N THR A 2 -9.48 11.87 35.77
CA THR A 2 -9.90 10.74 34.93
C THR A 2 -9.59 11.09 33.47
N ASN A 3 -8.66 10.35 32.87
CA ASN A 3 -8.32 10.47 31.45
C ASN A 3 -9.54 10.08 30.61
N THR A 4 -10.28 11.07 30.10
CA THR A 4 -11.30 10.85 29.07
C THR A 4 -10.57 10.46 27.78
N GLN A 5 -10.50 9.15 27.51
CA GLN A 5 -10.02 8.61 26.24
C GLN A 5 -11.08 8.91 25.17
N TRP A 6 -10.79 9.87 24.30
CA TRP A 6 -11.60 10.12 23.11
C TRP A 6 -11.48 8.91 22.19
N THR A 7 -12.58 8.21 21.93
CA THR A 7 -12.60 7.10 20.97
C THR A 7 -12.45 7.67 19.57
N ASP A 8 -11.36 7.29 18.89
CA ASP A 8 -11.15 7.62 17.48
C ASP A 8 -12.37 7.15 16.66
N THR A 9 -12.96 8.07 15.90
CA THR A 9 -14.13 7.81 15.06
C THR A 9 -13.73 7.39 13.65
N GLN A 10 -12.42 7.39 13.34
CA GLN A 10 -11.92 6.93 12.05
C GLN A 10 -12.05 5.41 11.91
N TRP A 11 -12.42 4.97 10.71
CA TRP A 11 -12.38 3.56 10.34
C TRP A 11 -10.95 3.02 10.38
N PRO A 12 -10.75 1.70 10.55
CA PRO A 12 -9.42 1.12 10.57
C PRO A 12 -8.66 1.39 9.27
N ARG A 13 -7.34 1.54 9.40
CA ARG A 13 -6.43 1.81 8.29
C ARG A 13 -5.95 0.51 7.65
N TYR A 14 -5.92 0.50 6.33
CA TYR A 14 -5.37 -0.56 5.50
C TYR A 14 -4.24 -0.01 4.64
N GLU A 15 -3.12 -0.71 4.60
CA GLU A 15 -2.04 -0.44 3.65
C GLU A 15 -2.33 -1.16 2.33
N VAL A 16 -2.10 -0.46 1.22
CA VAL A 16 -2.42 -0.91 -0.13
C VAL A 16 -1.13 -1.29 -0.85
N PHE A 17 -1.11 -2.48 -1.41
CA PHE A 17 -0.02 -2.96 -2.26
C PHE A 17 -0.51 -3.22 -3.67
N LYS A 18 0.28 -2.80 -4.66
CA LYS A 18 -0.10 -2.83 -6.06
C LYS A 18 1.00 -3.45 -6.90
N GLN A 19 0.61 -4.24 -7.88
CA GLN A 19 1.49 -4.75 -8.93
C GLN A 19 1.15 -4.05 -10.25
N ASP A 20 2.10 -3.29 -10.80
CA ASP A 20 1.86 -2.48 -12.00
C ASP A 20 1.78 -3.32 -13.30
N LYS A 21 2.58 -4.39 -13.37
CA LYS A 21 2.70 -5.27 -14.54
C LYS A 21 2.87 -6.73 -14.11
N PRO A 22 2.44 -7.71 -14.93
CA PRO A 22 2.63 -9.11 -14.61
C PRO A 22 4.11 -9.43 -14.37
N GLY A 23 4.39 -10.18 -13.32
CA GLY A 23 5.76 -10.57 -12.92
C GLY A 23 6.59 -9.46 -12.25
N LYS A 24 6.06 -8.25 -12.07
CA LYS A 24 6.69 -7.25 -11.19
C LYS A 24 6.40 -7.55 -9.73
N ARG A 25 7.19 -6.99 -8.83
CA ARG A 25 6.95 -7.10 -7.38
C ARG A 25 5.78 -6.22 -6.99
N HIS A 26 5.02 -6.63 -5.97
CA HIS A 26 4.06 -5.74 -5.33
C HIS A 26 4.79 -4.62 -4.60
N GLU A 27 4.27 -3.40 -4.74
CA GLU A 27 4.81 -2.20 -4.10
C GLU A 27 3.73 -1.60 -3.20
N ALA A 28 4.08 -1.18 -1.99
CA ALA A 28 3.20 -0.38 -1.15
C ALA A 28 3.01 1.00 -1.79
N VAL A 29 1.75 1.37 -2.06
CA VAL A 29 1.41 2.59 -2.81
C VAL A 29 0.71 3.65 -1.96
N GLY A 30 0.18 3.28 -0.80
CA GLY A 30 -0.50 4.18 0.12
C GLY A 30 -1.42 3.44 1.08
N SER A 31 -2.33 4.19 1.71
CA SER A 31 -3.29 3.64 2.67
C SER A 31 -4.71 4.14 2.39
N VAL A 32 -5.69 3.38 2.89
CA VAL A 32 -7.12 3.72 2.88
C VAL A 32 -7.72 3.45 4.25
N HIS A 33 -8.82 4.12 4.59
CA HIS A 33 -9.61 3.81 5.77
C HIS A 33 -10.92 3.18 5.31
N ALA A 34 -11.27 2.03 5.87
CA ALA A 34 -12.43 1.25 5.48
C ALA A 34 -12.95 0.42 6.66
N PRO A 35 -14.25 0.08 6.72
CA PRO A 35 -14.79 -0.74 7.80
C PRO A 35 -14.31 -2.19 7.76
N ASP A 36 -14.00 -2.70 6.57
CA ASP A 36 -13.51 -4.05 6.32
C ASP A 36 -12.58 -4.09 5.09
N ALA A 37 -12.01 -5.28 4.83
CA ALA A 37 -11.03 -5.46 3.77
C ALA A 37 -11.62 -5.47 2.35
N GLU A 38 -12.89 -5.85 2.17
CA GLU A 38 -13.55 -5.85 0.86
C GLU A 38 -13.80 -4.41 0.41
N ILE A 39 -14.34 -3.58 1.30
CA ILE A 39 -14.50 -2.15 1.07
C ILE A 39 -13.13 -1.49 0.89
N ALA A 40 -12.11 -1.89 1.65
CA ALA A 40 -10.75 -1.41 1.46
C ALA A 40 -10.23 -1.68 0.04
N LEU A 41 -10.46 -2.88 -0.51
CA LEU A 41 -10.09 -3.22 -1.89
C LEU A 41 -10.81 -2.35 -2.93
N LEU A 42 -12.11 -2.10 -2.75
CA LEU A 42 -12.88 -1.24 -3.65
C LEU A 42 -12.40 0.22 -3.61
N MET A 43 -12.10 0.74 -2.42
CA MET A 43 -11.54 2.09 -2.27
C MET A 43 -10.14 2.16 -2.88
N ALA A 44 -9.31 1.15 -2.62
CA ALA A 44 -7.97 1.05 -3.17
C ALA A 44 -7.98 0.98 -4.71
N ARG A 45 -8.96 0.26 -5.30
CA ARG A 45 -9.19 0.22 -6.75
C ARG A 45 -9.41 1.62 -7.30
N ASP A 46 -10.32 2.38 -6.69
CA ASP A 46 -10.71 3.69 -7.21
C ASP A 46 -9.60 4.74 -7.13
N VAL A 47 -8.73 4.63 -6.11
CA VAL A 47 -7.63 5.56 -5.85
C VAL A 47 -6.35 5.20 -6.61
N PHE A 48 -5.92 3.92 -6.59
CA PHE A 48 -4.54 3.55 -6.96
C PHE A 48 -4.38 2.89 -8.33
N VAL A 49 -5.46 2.49 -9.00
CA VAL A 49 -5.39 1.69 -10.25
C VAL A 49 -5.31 2.54 -11.52
N ARG A 50 -5.63 3.85 -11.46
CA ARG A 50 -5.83 4.64 -12.68
C ARG A 50 -4.56 4.92 -13.49
N ARG A 51 -3.46 5.40 -12.86
CA ARG A 51 -2.20 5.76 -13.53
C ARG A 51 -1.04 5.76 -12.51
N PRO A 52 -0.14 4.76 -12.50
CA PRO A 52 0.05 3.70 -13.48
C PRO A 52 -0.99 2.58 -13.40
N SER A 53 -1.10 1.80 -14.48
CA SER A 53 -1.97 0.60 -14.56
C SER A 53 -1.66 -0.38 -13.42
N ALA A 54 -2.62 -1.23 -13.09
CA ALA A 54 -2.45 -2.30 -12.10
C ALA A 54 -2.94 -3.62 -12.68
N VAL A 55 -2.33 -4.72 -12.24
CA VAL A 55 -2.77 -6.10 -12.56
C VAL A 55 -3.10 -6.92 -11.32
N SER A 56 -2.69 -6.45 -10.14
CA SER A 56 -3.02 -7.07 -8.87
C SER A 56 -3.04 -6.00 -7.77
N LEU A 57 -3.98 -6.14 -6.85
CA LEU A 57 -4.18 -5.24 -5.73
C LEU A 57 -4.36 -6.05 -4.44
N TRP A 58 -3.61 -5.69 -3.41
CA TRP A 58 -3.71 -6.26 -2.07
C TRP A 58 -4.00 -5.16 -1.06
N VAL A 59 -4.71 -5.52 0.00
CA VAL A 59 -4.86 -4.69 1.20
C VAL A 59 -4.53 -5.52 2.43
N VAL A 60 -3.87 -4.88 3.40
CA VAL A 60 -3.50 -5.48 4.68
C VAL A 60 -3.85 -4.51 5.79
N PRO A 61 -4.47 -4.95 6.89
CA PRO A 61 -4.69 -4.09 8.05
C PRO A 61 -3.37 -3.49 8.56
N ALA A 62 -3.32 -2.19 8.78
CA ALA A 62 -2.08 -1.52 9.19
C ALA A 62 -1.54 -2.03 10.54
N ASN A 63 -2.43 -2.45 11.45
CA ASN A 63 -2.07 -3.04 12.73
C ASN A 63 -1.49 -4.47 12.63
N ALA A 64 -1.64 -5.14 11.49
CA ALA A 64 -1.07 -6.46 11.24
C ALA A 64 0.37 -6.38 10.67
N ILE A 65 0.82 -5.18 10.30
CA ILE A 65 2.14 -4.95 9.72
C ILE A 65 3.13 -4.61 10.82
N PHE A 66 4.11 -5.48 11.02
CA PHE A 66 5.29 -5.17 11.80
C PHE A 66 6.21 -4.29 10.96
N ALA A 67 6.35 -3.03 11.35
CA ALA A 67 7.24 -2.07 10.71
C ALA A 67 8.41 -1.73 11.64
N ILE A 68 9.63 -1.79 11.11
CA ILE A 68 10.83 -1.37 11.82
C ILE A 68 11.74 -0.59 10.87
N THR A 69 12.29 0.52 11.34
CA THR A 69 13.30 1.28 10.59
C THR A 69 14.71 0.91 11.05
N ARG A 70 15.70 1.28 10.24
CA ARG A 70 17.10 1.12 10.60
C ARG A 70 17.43 1.87 11.88
N GLU A 71 16.92 3.09 12.03
CA GLU A 71 17.13 3.90 13.22
C GLU A 71 16.57 3.21 14.47
N ASN A 72 15.38 2.58 14.37
CA ASN A 72 14.82 1.82 15.50
C ASN A 72 15.68 0.61 15.90
N MET A 73 16.34 -0.03 14.94
CA MET A 73 17.26 -1.14 15.22
C MET A 73 18.54 -0.67 15.91
N ASP A 74 19.03 0.52 15.55
CA ASP A 74 20.21 1.13 16.17
C ASP A 74 19.91 1.60 17.61
N GLU A 75 18.72 2.16 17.85
CA GLU A 75 18.25 2.62 19.17
C GLU A 75 17.98 1.45 20.13
N ASN A 76 17.38 0.37 19.64
CA ASN A 76 17.10 -0.82 20.42
C ASN A 76 17.79 -2.04 19.82
N PRO A 77 19.02 -2.35 20.25
CA PRO A 77 19.72 -3.54 19.80
C PRO A 77 18.88 -4.79 19.99
N ASN A 78 18.15 -4.94 21.10
CA ASN A 78 17.35 -6.14 21.40
C ASN A 78 15.97 -6.16 20.72
N TRP A 79 15.78 -5.48 19.59
CA TRP A 79 14.51 -5.44 18.84
C TRP A 79 13.95 -6.83 18.49
N TRP A 80 14.81 -7.83 18.36
CA TRP A 80 14.46 -9.22 18.01
C TRP A 80 13.85 -10.01 19.17
N VAL A 81 13.98 -9.53 20.41
CA VAL A 81 13.41 -10.21 21.58
C VAL A 81 11.90 -10.02 21.56
N GLU A 82 11.16 -11.11 21.70
CA GLU A 82 9.71 -11.08 21.85
C GLU A 82 9.36 -10.96 23.34
N ASP A 83 8.45 -10.05 23.68
CA ASP A 83 7.95 -9.88 25.05
C ASP A 83 7.03 -11.04 25.48
N VAL A 84 6.54 -11.84 24.52
CA VAL A 84 5.66 -12.99 24.72
C VAL A 84 6.23 -14.20 24.01
N SER A 85 6.24 -15.35 24.69
CA SER A 85 6.58 -16.63 24.06
C SER A 85 5.51 -17.00 23.03
N VAL A 86 5.82 -16.82 21.75
CA VAL A 86 4.91 -17.17 20.65
C VAL A 86 4.86 -18.69 20.50
N SER A 87 3.89 -19.33 21.16
CA SER A 87 3.57 -20.74 20.91
C SER A 87 2.65 -20.83 19.68
N GLY A 88 3.20 -21.20 18.53
CA GLY A 88 2.44 -21.30 17.28
C GLY A 88 3.07 -22.26 16.28
N GLN A 89 2.41 -22.44 15.13
CA GLN A 89 2.97 -23.14 13.98
C GLN A 89 3.68 -22.15 13.05
N GLU A 90 4.69 -22.63 12.32
CA GLU A 90 5.34 -21.81 11.30
C GLU A 90 4.36 -21.53 10.16
N ARG A 91 4.29 -20.26 9.77
CA ARG A 91 3.44 -19.78 8.67
C ARG A 91 4.22 -18.82 7.78
N PRO A 92 3.80 -18.63 6.52
CA PRO A 92 4.51 -17.75 5.60
C PRO A 92 4.29 -16.28 5.97
N PHE A 93 5.40 -15.57 6.18
CA PHE A 93 5.45 -14.12 6.33
C PHE A 93 6.05 -13.49 5.07
N LEU A 94 5.43 -12.42 4.58
CA LEU A 94 5.96 -11.64 3.48
C LEU A 94 6.82 -10.51 4.04
N ILE A 95 7.94 -10.27 3.39
CA ILE A 95 8.91 -9.24 3.76
C ILE A 95 8.97 -8.20 2.66
N PHE A 96 8.78 -6.96 3.06
CA PHE A 96 8.81 -5.78 2.22
C PHE A 96 9.94 -4.87 2.70
N THR A 97 10.72 -4.32 1.78
CA THR A 97 11.86 -3.46 2.11
C THR A 97 11.85 -2.16 1.34
N LYS A 98 12.34 -1.09 1.98
CA LYS A 98 12.63 0.19 1.33
C LYS A 98 14.15 0.36 1.21
N THR A 99 14.68 0.31 0.00
CA THR A 99 16.12 0.45 -0.28
C THR A 99 16.52 1.83 -0.80
N SER A 100 15.55 2.65 -1.21
CA SER A 100 15.81 3.97 -1.82
C SER A 100 14.94 5.05 -1.21
N GLN A 101 15.57 6.20 -0.95
CA GLN A 101 14.91 7.46 -0.53
C GLN A 101 14.75 8.43 -1.72
N ARG A 102 15.20 8.06 -2.92
CA ARG A 102 15.30 8.99 -4.08
C ARG A 102 13.99 9.33 -4.76
N ARG A 103 12.90 8.61 -4.48
CA ARG A 103 11.58 8.89 -5.08
C ARG A 103 10.70 9.58 -4.04
N THR A 104 9.93 10.57 -4.48
CA THR A 104 8.98 11.34 -3.64
C THR A 104 7.89 10.46 -3.01
N MET A 105 7.68 9.24 -3.54
CA MET A 105 6.81 8.22 -2.93
C MET A 105 7.64 7.13 -2.26
N THR A 106 7.27 6.80 -1.02
CA THR A 106 7.83 5.70 -0.24
C THR A 106 7.29 4.38 -0.76
N TYR A 107 7.95 3.81 -1.77
CA TYR A 107 7.66 2.44 -2.21
C TYR A 107 8.41 1.46 -1.29
N VAL A 108 7.65 0.71 -0.50
CA VAL A 108 8.16 -0.50 0.14
C VAL A 108 7.87 -1.66 -0.81
N GLN A 109 8.90 -2.39 -1.24
CA GLN A 109 8.77 -3.41 -2.28
C GLN A 109 8.83 -4.80 -1.70
N TYR A 110 8.04 -5.72 -2.25
CA TYR A 110 8.11 -7.13 -1.90
C TYR A 110 9.52 -7.69 -2.18
N THR A 111 10.11 -8.36 -1.19
CA THR A 111 11.46 -8.92 -1.29
C THR A 111 11.43 -10.44 -1.25
N ASP A 112 10.80 -11.02 -0.22
CA ASP A 112 10.84 -12.46 0.00
C ASP A 112 9.65 -12.95 0.85
N THR A 113 9.45 -14.27 0.88
CA THR A 113 8.50 -14.96 1.78
C THR A 113 9.23 -15.99 2.61
N ILE A 114 9.07 -15.94 3.94
CA ILE A 114 9.78 -16.80 4.89
C ILE A 114 8.81 -17.46 5.85
N TYR A 115 9.02 -18.76 6.12
CA TYR A 115 8.27 -19.49 7.14
C TYR A 115 8.86 -19.22 8.53
N ALA A 116 8.01 -18.71 9.42
CA ALA A 116 8.41 -18.31 10.76
C ALA A 116 7.26 -18.39 11.75
N LEU A 117 7.59 -18.24 13.03
CA LEU A 117 6.59 -18.19 14.11
C LEU A 117 6.04 -16.79 14.33
N SER A 118 6.88 -15.76 14.15
CA SER A 118 6.53 -14.36 14.36
C SER A 118 7.12 -13.45 13.27
N PRO A 119 6.62 -12.20 13.13
CA PRO A 119 7.19 -11.23 12.19
C PRO A 119 8.67 -10.93 12.46
N LYS A 120 9.09 -10.87 13.73
CA LYS A 120 10.49 -10.63 14.10
C LYS A 120 11.39 -11.82 13.77
N ASP A 121 10.92 -13.05 14.03
CA ASP A 121 11.63 -14.28 13.64
C ASP A 121 11.77 -14.37 12.11
N ALA A 122 10.72 -14.04 11.36
CA ALA A 122 10.77 -13.98 9.89
C ALA A 122 11.85 -13.01 9.42
N LEU A 123 11.91 -11.80 10.01
CA LEU A 123 12.91 -10.79 9.66
C LEU A 123 14.33 -11.28 9.98
N LEU A 124 14.54 -11.89 11.15
CA LEU A 124 15.82 -12.43 11.57
C LEU A 124 16.29 -13.56 10.63
N LYS A 125 15.39 -14.48 10.27
CA LYS A 125 15.66 -15.53 9.28
C LYS A 125 16.03 -14.95 7.91
N ALA A 126 15.36 -13.87 7.48
CA ALA A 126 15.67 -13.18 6.21
C ALA A 126 17.05 -12.55 6.17
N MET A 127 17.47 -11.97 7.28
CA MET A 127 18.80 -11.36 7.40
C MET A 127 19.88 -12.45 7.42
N LYS A 128 19.61 -13.59 8.09
CA LYS A 128 20.53 -14.73 8.14
C LYS A 128 20.65 -15.47 6.81
N SER A 129 19.56 -15.60 6.04
CA SER A 129 19.58 -16.24 4.72
C SER A 129 20.30 -15.41 3.66
N GLY A 130 20.55 -14.12 3.92
CA GLY A 130 21.09 -13.18 2.93
C GLY A 130 20.08 -12.76 1.87
N SER A 131 18.79 -13.12 2.02
CA SER A 131 17.71 -12.68 1.11
C SER A 131 17.55 -11.16 1.11
N VAL A 132 17.92 -10.50 2.21
CA VAL A 132 17.85 -9.06 2.39
C VAL A 132 19.23 -8.51 2.74
N ASP A 133 19.80 -7.69 1.86
CA ASP A 133 21.02 -6.93 2.18
C ASP A 133 20.66 -5.80 3.15
N ALA A 134 20.82 -6.08 4.45
CA ALA A 134 20.51 -5.13 5.51
C ALA A 134 21.28 -3.82 5.38
N SER A 135 22.45 -3.81 4.70
CA SER A 135 23.26 -2.60 4.54
C SER A 135 22.54 -1.51 3.73
N GLN A 136 21.67 -1.89 2.80
CA GLN A 136 20.99 -0.96 1.87
C GLN A 136 19.54 -0.66 2.24
N VAL A 137 19.00 -1.29 3.29
CA VAL A 137 17.58 -1.16 3.66
C VAL A 137 17.39 -0.11 4.75
N TRP A 138 16.34 0.70 4.61
CA TRP A 138 15.96 1.74 5.55
C TRP A 138 14.77 1.35 6.41
N VAL A 139 13.83 0.60 5.83
CA VAL A 139 12.58 0.21 6.46
C VAL A 139 12.24 -1.22 6.06
N TRP A 140 11.84 -2.02 7.04
CA TRP A 140 11.30 -3.36 6.86
C TRP A 140 9.85 -3.40 7.30
N TRP A 141 8.99 -3.93 6.43
CA TRP A 141 7.61 -4.27 6.75
C TRP A 141 7.44 -5.78 6.64
N VAL A 142 6.85 -6.38 7.67
CA VAL A 142 6.64 -7.83 7.73
C VAL A 142 5.23 -8.12 8.21
N PHE A 143 4.52 -9.00 7.51
CA PHE A 143 3.17 -9.43 7.89
C PHE A 143 2.91 -10.85 7.40
N ALA A 144 1.98 -11.53 8.09
CA ALA A 144 1.61 -12.90 7.75
C ALA A 144 0.79 -12.93 6.45
N LYS A 145 1.01 -13.95 5.61
CA LYS A 145 0.32 -14.08 4.32
C LYS A 145 -1.20 -14.11 4.45
N GLU A 146 -1.72 -14.65 5.55
CA GLU A 146 -3.15 -14.77 5.79
C GLU A 146 -3.85 -13.43 6.03
N GLN A 147 -3.08 -12.37 6.33
CA GLN A 147 -3.61 -11.01 6.51
C GLN A 147 -3.86 -10.29 5.19
N ILE A 148 -3.46 -10.90 4.06
CA ILE A 148 -3.59 -10.32 2.73
C ILE A 148 -4.99 -10.58 2.20
N HIS A 149 -5.72 -9.50 1.96
CA HIS A 149 -6.91 -9.54 1.12
C HIS A 149 -6.53 -9.08 -0.28
N GLN A 150 -6.71 -9.95 -1.28
CA GLN A 150 -6.28 -9.71 -2.65
C GLN A 150 -7.47 -9.67 -3.62
N SER A 151 -7.32 -8.89 -4.69
CA SER A 151 -8.23 -8.93 -5.83
C SER A 151 -8.24 -10.33 -6.47
N ASP A 152 -9.43 -10.88 -6.73
CA ASP A 152 -9.58 -12.14 -7.44
C ASP A 152 -9.21 -11.96 -8.93
N PRO A 153 -8.39 -12.84 -9.53
CA PRO A 153 -8.17 -12.88 -10.97
C PRO A 153 -9.45 -12.92 -11.81
N ALA A 154 -10.54 -13.53 -11.32
CA ALA A 154 -11.84 -13.55 -11.98
C ALA A 154 -12.46 -12.15 -12.10
N ASP A 155 -12.20 -11.27 -11.14
CA ASP A 155 -12.71 -9.89 -11.10
C ASP A 155 -11.74 -8.88 -11.71
N ALA A 156 -10.61 -9.34 -12.26
CA ALA A 156 -9.56 -8.47 -12.79
C ALA A 156 -10.08 -7.50 -13.86
N ALA A 157 -10.97 -7.94 -14.76
CA ALA A 157 -11.58 -7.08 -15.77
C ALA A 157 -12.34 -5.91 -15.12
N SER A 158 -13.20 -6.21 -14.14
CA SER A 158 -13.96 -5.20 -13.39
C SER A 158 -13.07 -4.24 -12.60
N PHE A 159 -11.95 -4.72 -12.06
CA PHE A 159 -11.03 -3.91 -11.25
C PHE A 159 -10.13 -3.01 -12.11
N PHE A 160 -9.63 -3.51 -13.24
CA PHE A 160 -8.51 -2.87 -13.94
C PHE A 160 -8.89 -2.31 -15.32
N ASP A 161 -9.89 -2.84 -16.03
CA ASP A 161 -10.28 -2.34 -17.36
C ASP A 161 -10.84 -0.92 -17.35
N PRO A 162 -11.65 -0.47 -16.36
CA PRO A 162 -12.15 0.90 -16.31
C PRO A 162 -11.03 1.95 -16.28
N ALA A 163 -9.85 1.61 -15.77
CA ALA A 163 -8.70 2.52 -15.76
C ALA A 163 -8.12 2.77 -17.16
N ASN A 164 -8.24 1.78 -18.06
CA ASN A 164 -7.69 1.86 -19.42
C ASN A 164 -8.52 2.76 -20.34
N HIS A 165 -9.83 2.81 -20.14
CA HIS A 165 -10.77 3.41 -21.09
C HIS A 165 -11.43 4.72 -20.63
N LYS A 166 -11.16 5.19 -19.41
CA LYS A 166 -11.72 6.48 -18.94
C LYS A 166 -11.01 7.65 -19.65
N THR A 167 -11.62 8.12 -20.74
CA THR A 167 -11.19 9.33 -21.46
C THR A 167 -11.29 10.55 -20.55
N TYR A 168 -10.14 11.07 -20.12
CA TYR A 168 -10.10 12.32 -19.37
C TYR A 168 -10.47 13.46 -20.33
N ARG A 169 -11.62 14.09 -20.10
CA ARG A 169 -11.98 15.33 -20.81
C ARG A 169 -11.12 16.45 -20.26
N GLN A 170 -10.17 16.91 -21.07
CA GLN A 170 -9.42 18.11 -20.73
C GLN A 170 -10.38 19.30 -20.61
N GLN A 171 -9.98 20.32 -19.86
CA GLN A 171 -10.73 21.57 -19.74
C GLN A 171 -11.08 22.18 -21.11
N SER A 172 -10.21 21.96 -22.12
CA SER A 172 -10.41 22.35 -23.52
C SER A 172 -11.56 21.62 -24.23
N TYR A 173 -12.04 20.51 -23.67
CA TYR A 173 -13.17 19.73 -24.18
C TYR A 173 -14.52 20.34 -23.81
N TYR A 174 -14.57 21.21 -22.79
CA TYR A 174 -15.77 21.98 -22.45
C TYR A 174 -15.71 23.32 -23.18
N GLY A 175 -16.62 23.52 -24.14
CA GLY A 175 -16.73 24.80 -24.84
C GLY A 175 -17.07 25.93 -23.86
N PHE A 176 -16.33 27.03 -23.89
CA PHE A 176 -16.72 28.25 -23.20
C PHE A 176 -17.92 28.88 -23.92
N VAL A 177 -19.03 29.08 -23.21
CA VAL A 177 -20.15 29.87 -23.71
C VAL A 177 -19.71 31.34 -23.71
N SER A 178 -19.11 31.79 -24.80
CA SER A 178 -18.81 33.21 -24.99
C SER A 178 -20.12 33.97 -25.20
N PRO A 179 -20.40 35.06 -24.46
CA PRO A 179 -21.55 35.90 -24.74
C PRO A 179 -21.42 36.44 -26.17
N THR A 180 -22.40 36.15 -27.03
CA THR A 180 -22.41 36.65 -28.40
C THR A 180 -22.49 38.18 -28.38
N ARG A 181 -21.37 38.86 -28.65
CA ARG A 181 -21.35 40.32 -28.77
C ARG A 181 -22.13 40.71 -30.02
N LYS A 182 -23.41 41.09 -29.87
CA LYS A 182 -24.20 41.72 -30.94
C LYS A 182 -23.41 42.93 -31.45
N LYS A 183 -22.92 42.87 -32.69
CA LYS A 183 -22.34 44.03 -33.36
C LYS A 183 -23.43 45.10 -33.45
N ARG A 184 -23.29 46.18 -32.69
CA ARG A 184 -24.10 47.40 -32.90
C ARG A 184 -23.75 47.90 -34.30
N GLY A 185 -24.72 47.80 -35.22
CA GLY A 185 -24.58 48.34 -36.56
C GLY A 185 -24.24 49.83 -36.49
N LYS A 186 -23.20 50.25 -37.22
CA LYS A 186 -22.98 51.67 -37.50
C LYS A 186 -24.04 52.08 -38.53
N SER A 187 -24.99 52.93 -38.12
CA SER A 187 -25.73 53.74 -39.08
C SER A 187 -24.73 54.62 -39.82
N LYS A 188 -24.83 54.64 -41.15
CA LYS A 188 -24.22 55.67 -41.99
C LYS A 188 -24.85 57.02 -41.71
#